data_AF-A0A4Q0A248-F1
#
_entry.id   AF-A0A4Q0A248-F1
#
_cell.length_a   1.000
_cell.length_b   1.000
_cell.length_c   1.000
_cell.angle_alpha   90.00
_cell.angle_beta   90.00
_cell.angle_gamma   90.00
#
_symmetry.space_group_name_H-M   'P 1'
#
loop_
_entity.id
_entity.type
_entity.pdbx_description
1 polymer ?
#
loop_
_entity_poly.entity_id
_entity_poly.type
_entity_poly.pdbx_seq_one_letter_code
_entity_poly.pdbx_strand_id
1 'polypeptide(L)'
;EVEAEIYSAETLWNFSHNKADLNVPVYHYLAHQQFQTEYLPILTQRITQMFVVPDVLPPSAVRPELKLQLTYPAAPETPFTAGVVLEPKHTLETPTVSVVPFHQDTRLYTLVMVDPDHPNQTTQRYEERCHWLATNLALSVSIASPATFDTVLPYLPPHPAQGSKRHRYTFLLLEQPNGGRDRLEVKLATESRDFNTRSFCAEHGLAVRGITFFRAEYDESVRGVYENILGTPSPCYQAFPYIDPRVGPDGKMINRYKYF
;
A
#
# COMPACT_ATOMS: atom_id res chain seq x y z
N GLU A 1 -23.93 13.26 25.12
CA GLU A 1 -23.20 14.36 24.47
C GLU A 1 -23.28 14.24 22.95
N VAL A 2 -22.77 13.15 22.34
CA VAL A 2 -22.84 12.94 20.88
C VAL A 2 -24.26 13.07 20.30
N GLU A 3 -25.24 12.38 20.88
CA GLU A 3 -26.64 12.41 20.41
C GLU A 3 -27.29 13.80 20.44
N ALA A 4 -26.79 14.71 21.28
CA ALA A 4 -27.35 16.05 21.40
C ALA A 4 -26.90 16.97 20.26
N GLU A 5 -25.69 16.77 19.73
CA GLU A 5 -25.07 17.69 18.77
C GLU A 5 -24.94 17.12 17.35
N ILE A 6 -25.15 15.82 17.16
CA ILE A 6 -24.96 15.15 15.87
C ILE A 6 -25.83 15.73 14.75
N TYR A 7 -27.03 16.22 15.08
CA TYR A 7 -27.96 16.83 14.11
C TYR A 7 -27.89 18.36 14.10
N SER A 8 -26.97 18.98 14.84
CA SER A 8 -26.79 20.43 14.84
C SER A 8 -26.28 20.88 13.47
N ALA A 9 -26.93 21.91 12.91
CA ALA A 9 -26.54 22.48 11.62
C ALA A 9 -25.11 23.02 11.66
N GLU A 10 -24.68 23.60 12.78
CA GLU A 10 -23.32 24.12 12.95
C GLU A 10 -22.28 23.00 12.93
N THR A 11 -22.53 21.92 13.66
CA THR A 11 -21.65 20.74 13.71
C THR A 11 -21.51 20.11 12.31
N LEU A 12 -22.63 19.87 11.62
CA LEU A 12 -22.61 19.29 10.28
C LEU A 12 -21.91 20.22 9.27
N TRP A 13 -22.13 21.53 9.39
CA TRP A 13 -21.44 22.52 8.57
C TRP A 13 -19.93 22.53 8.82
N ASN A 14 -19.49 22.54 10.07
CA ASN A 14 -18.07 22.48 10.44
C ASN A 14 -17.39 21.19 9.95
N PHE A 15 -18.07 20.04 10.09
CA PHE A 15 -17.57 18.74 9.64
C PHE A 15 -17.39 18.70 8.12
N SER A 16 -18.42 19.11 7.35
CA SER A 16 -18.37 19.13 5.88
C SER A 16 -17.33 20.11 5.29
N HIS A 17 -16.93 21.13 6.06
CA HIS A 17 -15.93 22.12 5.63
C HIS A 17 -14.52 21.84 6.18
N ASN A 18 -14.25 20.63 6.68
CA ASN A 18 -12.96 20.23 7.26
C ASN A 18 -12.48 21.13 8.42
N LYS A 19 -13.41 21.71 9.18
CA LYS A 19 -13.13 22.52 10.39
C LYS A 19 -13.35 21.74 11.68
N ALA A 20 -13.60 20.43 11.56
CA ALA A 20 -13.86 19.55 12.69
C ALA A 20 -12.58 19.19 13.45
N ASP A 21 -12.61 19.36 14.76
CA ASP A 21 -11.60 18.82 15.66
C ASP A 21 -11.99 17.38 16.06
N LEU A 22 -11.21 16.40 15.61
CA LEU A 22 -11.49 14.99 15.87
C LEU A 22 -11.33 14.62 17.35
N ASN A 23 -10.72 15.45 18.19
CA ASN A 23 -10.69 15.23 19.64
C ASN A 23 -12.08 15.41 20.27
N VAL A 24 -13.00 16.12 19.60
CA VAL A 24 -14.37 16.28 20.06
C VAL A 24 -15.18 15.00 19.74
N PRO A 25 -15.88 14.40 20.72
CA PRO A 25 -16.57 13.12 20.53
C PRO A 25 -17.57 13.10 19.37
N VAL A 26 -18.25 14.22 19.11
CA VAL A 26 -19.26 14.34 18.05
C VAL A 26 -18.60 14.24 16.67
N TYR A 27 -17.52 14.98 16.44
CA TYR A 27 -16.77 14.93 15.18
C TYR A 27 -16.05 13.60 15.00
N HIS A 28 -15.53 13.02 16.08
CA HIS A 28 -14.95 11.68 16.07
C HIS A 28 -15.96 10.63 15.61
N TYR A 29 -17.17 10.68 16.17
CA TYR A 29 -18.28 9.80 15.79
C TYR A 29 -18.68 9.99 14.32
N LEU A 30 -18.85 11.24 13.86
CA LEU A 30 -19.17 11.54 12.47
C LEU A 30 -18.10 11.03 11.50
N ALA A 31 -16.82 11.19 11.84
CA ALA A 31 -15.70 10.67 11.06
C ALA A 31 -15.71 9.13 10.99
N HIS A 32 -16.00 8.47 12.12
CA HIS A 32 -16.13 7.01 12.17
C HIS A 32 -17.33 6.53 11.34
N GLN A 33 -18.47 7.21 11.43
CA GLN A 33 -19.64 6.89 10.61
C GLN A 33 -19.34 7.04 9.13
N GLN A 34 -18.73 8.15 8.71
CA GLN A 34 -18.33 8.37 7.32
C GLN A 34 -17.33 7.31 6.84
N PHE A 35 -16.38 6.91 7.70
CA PHE A 35 -15.47 5.82 7.39
C PHE A 35 -16.21 4.51 7.10
N GLN A 36 -17.18 4.15 7.94
CA GLN A 36 -17.95 2.92 7.77
C GLN A 36 -18.87 2.95 6.54
N THR A 37 -19.51 4.09 6.25
CA THR A 37 -20.54 4.19 5.20
C THR A 37 -19.97 4.45 3.81
N GLU A 38 -18.90 5.26 3.72
CA GLU A 38 -18.36 5.72 2.44
C GLU A 38 -17.01 5.07 2.12
N TYR A 39 -16.04 5.20 3.03
CA TYR A 39 -14.66 4.82 2.75
C TYR A 39 -14.45 3.30 2.76
N LEU A 40 -14.94 2.61 3.80
CA LEU A 40 -14.71 1.19 4.01
C LEU A 40 -15.29 0.31 2.89
N PRO A 41 -16.50 0.57 2.35
CA PRO A 41 -17.03 -0.21 1.22
C PRO A 41 -16.18 -0.04 -0.05
N ILE A 42 -15.74 1.19 -0.35
CA ILE A 42 -14.87 1.47 -1.50
C ILE A 42 -13.52 0.75 -1.30
N LEU A 43 -12.90 0.88 -0.13
CA LEU A 43 -11.65 0.19 0.17
C LEU A 43 -11.81 -1.33 0.03
N THR A 44 -12.83 -1.91 0.65
CA THR A 44 -13.11 -3.35 0.62
C THR A 44 -13.33 -3.86 -0.80
N GLN A 45 -14.07 -3.11 -1.62
CA GLN A 45 -14.24 -3.42 -3.04
C GLN A 45 -12.89 -3.44 -3.76
N ARG A 46 -12.05 -2.42 -3.56
CA ARG A 46 -10.78 -2.27 -4.27
C ARG A 46 -9.75 -3.33 -3.88
N ILE A 47 -9.57 -3.60 -2.58
CA ILE A 47 -8.63 -4.63 -2.11
C ILE A 47 -9.01 -6.03 -2.59
N THR A 48 -10.31 -6.29 -2.74
CA THR A 48 -10.83 -7.59 -3.23
C THR A 48 -10.72 -7.69 -4.75
N GLN A 49 -11.18 -6.67 -5.49
CA GLN A 49 -11.15 -6.68 -6.96
C GLN A 49 -9.73 -6.67 -7.54
N MET A 50 -8.78 -6.05 -6.84
CA MET A 50 -7.38 -5.98 -7.26
C MET A 50 -6.49 -7.03 -6.57
N PHE A 51 -7.10 -8.03 -5.94
CA PHE A 51 -6.45 -9.19 -5.34
C PHE A 51 -5.37 -8.88 -4.29
N VAL A 52 -5.37 -7.68 -3.68
CA VAL A 52 -4.53 -7.42 -2.49
C VAL A 52 -4.88 -8.43 -1.40
N VAL A 53 -6.16 -8.74 -1.31
CA VAL A 53 -6.71 -9.92 -0.65
C VAL A 53 -7.20 -10.86 -1.76
N PRO A 54 -6.68 -12.10 -1.89
CA PRO A 54 -5.92 -12.83 -0.89
C PRO A 54 -4.40 -12.74 -1.02
N ASP A 55 -3.81 -12.08 -2.02
CA ASP A 55 -2.39 -12.26 -2.35
C ASP A 55 -1.45 -11.87 -1.20
N VAL A 56 -1.58 -10.64 -0.69
CA VAL A 56 -0.72 -10.15 0.40
C VAL A 56 -1.20 -10.68 1.75
N LEU A 57 -2.51 -10.63 1.97
CA LEU A 57 -3.13 -10.97 3.25
C LEU A 57 -4.31 -11.93 3.07
N PRO A 58 -4.49 -12.91 3.97
CA PRO A 58 -5.68 -13.75 3.94
C PRO A 58 -6.93 -12.94 4.33
N PRO A 59 -8.10 -13.26 3.76
CA PRO A 59 -9.35 -12.55 4.08
C PRO A 59 -9.67 -12.49 5.58
N SER A 60 -9.28 -13.51 6.35
CA SER A 60 -9.51 -13.59 7.79
C SER A 60 -8.70 -12.57 8.61
N ALA A 61 -7.56 -12.10 8.08
CA ALA A 61 -6.67 -11.17 8.78
C ALA A 61 -7.02 -9.69 8.50
N VAL A 62 -7.90 -9.43 7.53
CA VAL A 62 -8.17 -8.08 7.04
C VAL A 62 -9.36 -7.50 7.79
N ARG A 63 -9.08 -6.59 8.73
CA ARG A 63 -10.09 -5.81 9.46
C ARG A 63 -9.69 -4.34 9.50
N PRO A 64 -9.98 -3.57 8.43
CA PRO A 64 -9.68 -2.16 8.42
C PRO A 64 -10.52 -1.44 9.48
N GLU A 65 -9.87 -0.94 10.51
CA GLU A 65 -10.46 -0.20 11.63
C GLU A 65 -9.93 1.23 11.71
N LEU A 66 -9.06 1.62 10.78
CA LEU A 66 -8.42 2.93 10.73
C LEU A 66 -8.45 3.43 9.28
N LYS A 67 -8.64 4.74 9.11
CA LYS A 67 -8.51 5.36 7.78
C LYS A 67 -7.05 5.71 7.54
N LEU A 68 -6.38 5.01 6.63
CA LEU A 68 -5.01 5.28 6.21
C LEU A 68 -5.02 6.12 4.92
N GLN A 69 -4.41 7.31 4.98
CA GLN A 69 -4.33 8.24 3.87
C GLN A 69 -2.87 8.60 3.59
N LEU A 70 -2.52 8.66 2.31
CA LEU A 70 -1.17 8.96 1.86
C LEU A 70 -1.22 10.16 0.93
N THR A 71 -0.30 11.08 1.15
CA THR A 71 -0.16 12.31 0.37
C THR A 71 1.25 12.37 -0.18
N TYR A 72 1.36 12.34 -1.51
CA TYR A 72 2.61 12.58 -2.22
C TYR A 72 2.65 14.04 -2.69
N PRO A 73 3.70 14.81 -2.36
CA PRO A 73 3.75 16.24 -2.67
C PRO A 73 3.70 16.54 -4.17
N ALA A 74 4.24 15.63 -4.99
CA ALA A 74 4.28 15.76 -6.44
C ALA A 74 3.05 15.17 -7.16
N ALA A 75 2.12 14.53 -6.44
CA ALA A 75 0.96 13.89 -7.06
C ALA A 75 -0.18 14.90 -7.30
N PRO A 76 -0.87 14.82 -8.45
CA PRO A 76 -1.93 15.77 -8.81
C PRO A 76 -3.20 15.63 -7.96
N GLU A 77 -3.49 14.42 -7.47
CA GLU A 77 -4.64 14.13 -6.61
C GLU A 77 -4.15 13.53 -5.29
N THR A 78 -4.31 14.28 -4.20
CA THR A 78 -3.98 13.83 -2.85
C THR A 78 -5.03 14.27 -1.82
N PRO A 79 -5.34 13.45 -0.80
CA PRO A 79 -4.94 12.04 -0.66
C PRO A 79 -5.62 11.16 -1.72
N PHE A 80 -4.89 10.21 -2.30
CA PHE A 80 -5.45 9.36 -3.36
C PHE A 80 -6.39 8.29 -2.80
N THR A 81 -7.33 7.85 -3.64
CA THR A 81 -8.21 6.73 -3.33
C THR A 81 -7.50 5.39 -3.58
N ALA A 82 -7.79 4.37 -2.77
CA ALA A 82 -7.19 3.05 -2.94
C ALA A 82 -7.38 2.48 -4.37
N GLY A 83 -6.29 2.00 -4.96
CA GLY A 83 -6.26 1.41 -6.30
C GLY A 83 -6.08 2.39 -7.47
N VAL A 84 -5.93 3.69 -7.21
CA VAL A 84 -5.55 4.69 -8.23
C VAL A 84 -4.20 4.32 -8.86
N VAL A 85 -4.03 4.68 -10.14
CA VAL A 85 -2.74 4.54 -10.82
C VAL A 85 -1.95 5.83 -10.62
N LEU A 86 -0.76 5.72 -10.05
CA LEU A 86 0.19 6.82 -9.89
C LEU A 86 1.42 6.56 -10.74
N GLU A 87 1.90 7.58 -11.42
CA GLU A 87 3.15 7.52 -12.15
C GLU A 87 4.34 7.52 -11.17
N PRO A 88 5.36 6.68 -11.38
CA PRO A 88 6.53 6.58 -10.51
C PRO A 88 7.18 7.94 -10.20
N LYS A 89 7.19 8.88 -11.17
CA LYS A 89 7.74 10.23 -11.01
C LYS A 89 7.11 11.03 -9.86
N HIS A 90 5.83 10.78 -9.54
CA HIS A 90 5.15 11.44 -8.43
C HIS A 90 5.42 10.77 -7.08
N THR A 91 6.07 9.61 -7.08
CA THR A 91 6.30 8.76 -5.89
C THR A 91 7.78 8.64 -5.52
N LEU A 92 8.64 9.50 -6.08
CA LEU A 92 10.07 9.53 -5.80
C LEU A 92 10.40 9.90 -4.35
N GLU A 93 9.61 10.80 -3.77
CA GLU A 93 9.75 11.21 -2.37
C GLU A 93 8.85 10.39 -1.46
N THR A 94 9.26 10.25 -0.19
CA THR A 94 8.47 9.56 0.84
C THR A 94 7.12 10.26 1.03
N PRO A 95 6.00 9.52 1.06
CA PRO A 95 4.69 10.14 1.27
C PRO A 95 4.50 10.61 2.72
N THR A 96 3.70 11.66 2.88
CA THR A 96 3.15 12.02 4.20
C THR A 96 2.04 11.03 4.56
N VAL A 97 2.18 10.39 5.72
CA VAL A 97 1.21 9.42 6.24
C VAL A 97 0.27 10.13 7.20
N SER A 98 -1.03 10.08 6.92
CA SER A 98 -2.08 10.56 7.80
C SER A 98 -3.01 9.40 8.14
N VAL A 99 -3.26 9.21 9.43
CA VAL A 99 -4.11 8.14 9.95
C VAL A 99 -5.20 8.78 10.78
N VAL A 100 -6.44 8.36 10.56
CA VAL A 100 -7.56 8.70 11.45
C VAL A 100 -7.88 7.48 12.31
N PRO A 101 -7.43 7.45 13.58
CA PRO A 101 -7.78 6.37 14.49
C PRO A 101 -9.14 6.58 15.15
N PHE A 102 -9.90 5.50 15.28
CA PHE A 102 -11.21 5.50 15.95
C PHE A 102 -11.17 4.96 17.39
N HIS A 103 -9.97 4.76 17.95
CA HIS A 103 -9.75 4.42 19.36
C HIS A 103 -9.24 5.64 20.14
N GLN A 104 -9.50 5.68 21.46
CA GLN A 104 -9.11 6.81 22.32
C GLN A 104 -7.67 6.70 22.85
N ASP A 105 -7.19 5.49 23.10
CA ASP A 105 -5.86 5.26 23.65
C ASP A 105 -4.76 5.49 22.60
N THR A 106 -3.56 5.86 23.04
CA THR A 106 -2.37 5.83 22.18
C THR A 106 -1.91 4.39 21.97
N ARG A 107 -1.76 3.98 20.71
CA ARG A 107 -1.28 2.66 20.32
C ARG A 107 -0.11 2.78 19.35
N LEU A 108 0.81 1.83 19.44
CA LEU A 108 1.97 1.69 18.57
C LEU A 108 1.61 0.85 17.34
N TYR A 109 2.04 1.33 16.19
CA TYR A 109 1.81 0.69 14.90
C TYR A 109 3.12 0.53 14.12
N THR A 110 3.14 -0.48 13.26
CA THR A 110 4.18 -0.69 12.26
C THR A 110 3.60 -0.41 10.88
N LEU A 111 4.26 0.45 10.11
CA LEU A 111 3.92 0.76 8.73
C LEU A 111 4.80 -0.07 7.81
N VAL A 112 4.17 -0.77 6.88
CA VAL A 112 4.85 -1.56 5.86
C VAL A 112 4.34 -1.17 4.48
N MET A 113 5.24 -0.94 3.53
CA MET A 113 4.94 -0.82 2.11
C MET A 113 5.50 -2.04 1.38
N VAL A 114 4.66 -2.76 0.68
CA VAL A 114 5.02 -3.99 -0.05
C VAL A 114 4.57 -3.94 -1.51
N ASP A 115 5.39 -4.50 -2.39
CA ASP A 115 5.08 -4.80 -3.78
C ASP A 115 4.96 -6.33 -3.95
N PRO A 116 3.75 -6.89 -4.11
CA PRO A 116 3.56 -8.32 -4.34
C PRO A 116 3.83 -8.74 -5.79
N ASP A 117 4.07 -7.79 -6.69
CA ASP A 117 4.15 -8.03 -8.13
C ASP A 117 5.61 -7.93 -8.64
N HIS A 118 6.61 -8.06 -7.76
CA HIS A 118 8.01 -8.03 -8.17
C HIS A 118 8.39 -9.32 -8.93
N PRO A 119 8.84 -9.24 -10.19
CA PRO A 119 9.19 -10.44 -10.95
C PRO A 119 10.54 -11.01 -10.51
N ASN A 120 10.56 -12.26 -10.05
CA ASN A 120 11.78 -13.02 -9.82
C ASN A 120 12.06 -13.98 -10.99
N GLN A 121 13.17 -13.73 -11.70
CA GLN A 121 13.57 -14.51 -12.88
C GLN A 121 14.04 -15.93 -12.52
N THR A 122 14.65 -16.11 -11.36
CA THR A 122 15.19 -17.39 -10.90
C THR A 122 14.07 -18.36 -10.56
N THR A 123 13.04 -17.88 -9.84
CA THR A 123 11.90 -18.69 -9.42
C THR A 123 10.76 -18.70 -10.44
N GLN A 124 10.84 -17.83 -11.46
CA GLN A 124 9.80 -17.62 -12.49
C GLN A 124 8.43 -17.28 -11.89
N ARG A 125 8.42 -16.54 -10.78
CA ARG A 125 7.22 -16.16 -10.04
C ARG A 125 7.28 -14.68 -9.65
N TYR A 126 6.12 -14.15 -9.26
CA TYR A 126 6.06 -12.88 -8.56
C TYR A 126 6.29 -13.11 -7.08
N GLU A 127 7.07 -12.23 -6.47
CA GLU A 127 7.45 -12.29 -5.06
C GLU A 127 7.18 -10.95 -4.37
N GLU A 128 6.89 -11.02 -3.07
CA GLU A 128 6.68 -9.83 -2.24
C GLU A 128 8.02 -9.15 -1.93
N ARG A 129 8.10 -7.85 -2.21
CA ARG A 129 9.23 -6.99 -1.82
C ARG A 129 8.82 -5.84 -0.94
N CYS A 130 9.59 -5.61 0.13
CA CYS A 130 9.38 -4.50 1.05
C CYS A 130 10.08 -3.23 0.55
N HIS A 131 9.29 -2.19 0.31
CA HIS A 131 9.76 -0.87 -0.09
C HIS A 131 10.01 0.04 1.10
N TRP A 132 9.24 -0.10 2.18
CA TRP A 132 9.38 0.74 3.37
C TRP A 132 8.91 -0.03 4.61
N LEU A 133 9.68 0.04 5.69
CA LEU A 133 9.33 -0.56 6.97
C LEU A 133 9.68 0.43 8.08
N ALA A 134 8.68 0.87 8.82
CA ALA A 134 8.85 1.71 10.00
C ALA A 134 8.03 1.14 11.16
N THR A 135 8.61 1.13 12.35
CA THR A 135 8.01 0.55 13.56
C THR A 135 7.69 1.64 14.58
N ASN A 136 7.02 1.26 15.68
CA ASN A 136 6.85 2.08 16.87
C ASN A 136 6.16 3.44 16.62
N LEU A 137 5.24 3.49 15.65
CA LEU A 137 4.46 4.69 15.32
C LEU A 137 3.35 4.86 16.35
N ALA A 138 3.51 5.84 17.25
CA ALA A 138 2.49 6.19 18.22
C ALA A 138 1.35 6.97 17.54
N LEU A 139 0.16 6.38 17.51
CA LEU A 139 -1.04 6.98 16.93
C LEU A 139 -2.14 7.09 17.99
N SER A 140 -2.83 8.23 17.97
CA SER A 140 -4.02 8.53 18.76
C SER A 140 -4.84 9.57 18.00
N VAL A 141 -6.03 9.90 18.48
CA VAL A 141 -6.88 10.94 17.85
C VAL A 141 -6.15 12.27 17.71
N SER A 142 -5.32 12.63 18.71
CA SER A 142 -4.51 13.86 18.68
C SER A 142 -3.23 13.73 17.87
N ILE A 143 -2.78 12.50 17.58
CA ILE A 143 -1.56 12.19 16.84
C ILE A 143 -1.95 11.41 15.58
N ALA A 144 -2.57 12.13 14.63
CA ALA A 144 -3.04 11.57 13.37
C ALA A 144 -1.92 11.43 12.33
N SER A 145 -0.90 12.29 12.38
CA SER A 145 0.24 12.29 11.46
C SER A 145 1.54 12.16 12.25
N PRO A 146 2.20 10.99 12.25
CA PRO A 146 3.44 10.81 12.99
C PRO A 146 4.55 11.69 12.39
N ALA A 147 5.20 12.49 13.24
CA ALA A 147 6.30 13.37 12.82
C ALA A 147 7.63 12.65 12.66
N THR A 148 7.78 11.47 13.28
CA THR A 148 9.01 10.67 13.26
C THR A 148 8.67 9.20 13.04
N PHE A 149 9.53 8.52 12.28
CA PHE A 149 9.40 7.10 11.96
C PHE A 149 10.65 6.36 12.43
N ASP A 150 10.48 5.35 13.28
CA ASP A 150 11.55 4.42 13.66
C ASP A 150 11.78 3.45 12.49
N THR A 151 12.56 3.92 11.52
CA THR A 151 12.68 3.31 10.19
C THR A 151 13.66 2.15 10.20
N VAL A 152 13.16 0.96 9.89
CA VAL A 152 13.94 -0.27 9.80
C VAL A 152 14.45 -0.49 8.37
N LEU A 153 13.59 -0.27 7.37
CA LEU A 153 13.98 -0.21 5.96
C LEU A 153 13.59 1.16 5.40
N PRO A 154 14.54 1.94 4.85
CA PRO A 154 14.22 3.24 4.28
C PRO A 154 13.30 3.09 3.06
N TYR A 155 12.49 4.12 2.83
CA TYR A 155 11.60 4.20 1.68
C TYR A 155 12.39 4.03 0.38
N LEU A 156 11.99 3.04 -0.40
CA LEU A 156 12.47 2.82 -1.76
C LEU A 156 11.34 3.20 -2.73
N PRO A 157 11.54 4.19 -3.60
CA PRO A 157 10.50 4.61 -4.53
C PRO A 157 10.00 3.46 -5.40
N PRO A 158 8.72 3.42 -5.76
CA PRO A 158 8.18 2.54 -6.79
C PRO A 158 9.04 2.54 -8.07
N HIS A 159 9.44 1.37 -8.53
CA HIS A 159 10.31 1.21 -9.71
C HIS A 159 9.89 -0.02 -10.54
N PRO A 160 8.62 -0.07 -11.01
CA PRO A 160 8.15 -1.18 -11.84
C PRO A 160 8.99 -1.26 -13.12
N ALA A 161 9.53 -2.43 -13.41
CA ALA A 161 10.45 -2.64 -14.52
C ALA A 161 9.81 -2.35 -15.89
N GLN A 162 10.62 -1.96 -16.88
CA GLN A 162 10.09 -1.74 -18.22
C GLN A 162 9.50 -3.04 -18.76
N GLY A 163 8.25 -2.99 -19.24
CA GLY A 163 7.54 -4.14 -19.80
C GLY A 163 7.02 -5.15 -18.77
N SER A 164 7.20 -4.92 -17.47
CA SER A 164 6.39 -5.61 -16.46
C SER A 164 4.94 -5.08 -16.48
N LYS A 165 4.03 -5.82 -15.84
CA LYS A 165 2.65 -5.36 -15.67
C LYS A 165 2.61 -4.21 -14.64
N ARG A 166 1.41 -3.71 -14.34
CA ARG A 166 1.22 -2.79 -13.21
C ARG A 166 1.52 -3.49 -11.89
N HIS A 167 2.30 -2.84 -11.04
CA HIS A 167 2.63 -3.30 -9.69
C HIS A 167 1.70 -2.65 -8.67
N ARG A 168 1.32 -3.40 -7.64
CA ARG A 168 0.44 -2.94 -6.55
C ARG A 168 1.26 -2.58 -5.31
N TYR A 169 1.53 -1.30 -5.13
CA TYR A 169 2.22 -0.82 -3.93
C TYR A 169 1.23 -0.69 -2.77
N THR A 170 1.27 -1.68 -1.88
CA THR A 170 0.32 -1.85 -0.77
C THR A 170 0.94 -1.36 0.53
N PHE A 171 0.27 -0.43 1.18
CA PHE A 171 0.62 0.09 2.50
C PHE A 171 -0.29 -0.55 3.54
N LEU A 172 0.35 -1.09 4.57
CA LEU A 172 -0.28 -1.78 5.67
C LEU A 172 0.11 -1.09 6.97
N LEU A 173 -0.90 -0.79 7.78
CA LEU A 173 -0.71 -0.31 9.14
C LEU A 173 -1.08 -1.44 10.09
N LEU A 174 -0.07 -1.94 10.80
CA LEU A 174 -0.13 -3.12 11.63
C LEU A 174 -0.10 -2.69 13.10
N GLU A 175 -1.13 -3.01 13.88
CA GLU A 175 -1.16 -2.80 15.33
C GLU A 175 -0.14 -3.74 15.99
N GLN A 176 0.72 -3.19 16.83
CA GLN A 176 1.72 -3.94 17.57
C GLN A 176 1.08 -4.77 18.71
N PRO A 177 1.80 -5.76 19.27
CA PRO A 177 1.26 -6.65 20.31
C PRO A 177 0.73 -5.91 21.54
N ASN A 178 -0.08 -6.64 22.33
CA ASN A 178 -0.67 -6.14 23.57
C ASN A 178 -1.50 -4.86 23.38
N GLY A 179 -2.20 -4.77 22.25
CA GLY A 179 -3.04 -3.61 21.89
C GLY A 179 -2.23 -2.37 21.55
N GLY A 180 -1.06 -2.54 20.91
CA GLY A 180 -0.15 -1.46 20.56
C GLY A 180 0.62 -0.87 21.75
N ARG A 181 0.81 -1.63 22.83
CA ARG A 181 1.57 -1.14 24.00
C ARG A 181 3.06 -1.53 23.93
N ASP A 182 3.35 -2.63 23.25
CA ASP A 182 4.69 -3.16 23.18
C ASP A 182 5.45 -2.56 22.01
N ARG A 183 6.66 -2.08 22.29
CA ARG A 183 7.61 -1.70 21.24
C ARG A 183 8.08 -2.94 20.50
N LEU A 184 8.30 -2.77 19.20
CA LEU A 184 8.80 -3.80 18.32
C LEU A 184 10.22 -3.42 17.91
N GLU A 185 11.17 -4.30 18.17
CA GLU A 185 12.53 -4.19 17.67
C GLU A 185 12.73 -5.20 16.55
N VAL A 186 12.78 -4.72 15.31
CA VAL A 186 13.06 -5.56 14.15
C VAL A 186 14.54 -5.39 13.79
N LYS A 187 15.30 -6.48 13.89
CA LYS A 187 16.69 -6.53 13.41
C LYS A 187 16.72 -7.33 12.12
N LEU A 188 16.81 -6.64 11.00
CA LEU A 188 17.04 -7.31 9.72
C LEU A 188 18.51 -7.72 9.64
N ALA A 189 18.76 -9.03 9.50
CA ALA A 189 20.12 -9.57 9.39
C ALA A 189 20.86 -9.13 8.12
N THR A 190 20.14 -8.59 7.14
CA THR A 190 20.65 -8.07 5.87
C THR A 190 19.72 -6.95 5.40
N GLU A 191 20.19 -6.03 4.58
CA GLU A 191 19.35 -5.06 3.85
C GLU A 191 18.44 -5.70 2.78
N SER A 192 18.15 -7.01 2.93
CA SER A 192 17.27 -7.72 2.02
C SER A 192 15.87 -7.14 2.11
N ARG A 193 15.29 -6.94 0.92
CA ARG A 193 13.92 -6.47 0.75
C ARG A 193 12.97 -7.61 0.41
N ASP A 194 13.46 -8.85 0.38
CA ASP A 194 12.62 -10.02 0.21
C ASP A 194 11.77 -10.19 1.48
N PHE A 195 10.46 -10.17 1.31
CA PHE A 195 9.55 -10.01 2.44
C PHE A 195 8.35 -10.93 2.29
N ASN A 196 7.80 -11.39 3.41
CA ASN A 196 6.53 -12.09 3.43
C ASN A 196 5.66 -11.49 4.53
N THR A 197 4.65 -10.72 4.12
CA THR A 197 3.81 -9.96 5.02
C THR A 197 3.12 -10.86 6.05
N ARG A 198 2.63 -12.03 5.61
CA ARG A 198 1.91 -12.97 6.48
C ARG A 198 2.79 -13.57 7.56
N SER A 199 4.00 -13.99 7.17
CA SER A 199 4.98 -14.56 8.10
C SER A 199 5.45 -13.51 9.10
N PHE A 200 5.71 -12.29 8.63
CA PHE A 200 6.07 -11.16 9.49
C PHE A 200 4.98 -10.83 10.52
N CYS A 201 3.70 -10.80 10.10
CA CYS A 201 2.60 -10.58 11.04
C CYS A 201 2.48 -11.72 12.07
N ALA A 202 2.67 -12.96 11.65
CA ALA A 202 2.58 -14.12 12.54
C ALA A 202 3.75 -14.17 13.55
N GLU A 203 4.96 -13.87 13.11
CA GLU A 203 6.18 -13.87 13.93
C GLU A 203 6.12 -12.81 15.04
N HIS A 204 5.64 -11.62 14.71
CA HIS A 204 5.59 -10.49 15.64
C HIS A 204 4.23 -10.25 16.27
N GLY A 205 3.25 -11.13 16.05
CA GLY A 205 1.91 -11.01 16.64
C GLY A 205 1.15 -9.73 16.21
N LEU A 206 1.34 -9.30 14.96
CA LEU A 206 0.80 -8.04 14.45
C LEU A 206 -0.61 -8.22 13.86
N ALA A 207 -1.47 -7.23 14.08
CA ALA A 207 -2.83 -7.21 13.53
C ALA A 207 -2.99 -6.13 12.46
N VAL A 208 -3.52 -6.47 11.29
CA VAL A 208 -3.72 -5.50 10.19
C VAL A 208 -4.93 -4.62 10.49
N ARG A 209 -4.72 -3.31 10.67
CA ARG A 209 -5.77 -2.33 11.02
C ARG A 209 -6.00 -1.25 9.98
N GLY A 210 -4.99 -0.93 9.18
CA GLY A 210 -5.09 0.03 8.08
C GLY A 210 -4.55 -0.58 6.79
N ILE A 211 -5.24 -0.33 5.69
CA ILE A 211 -4.82 -0.76 4.36
C ILE A 211 -5.10 0.38 3.39
N THR A 212 -4.12 0.72 2.57
CA THR A 212 -4.33 1.49 1.35
C THR A 212 -3.31 1.04 0.31
N PHE A 213 -3.56 1.30 -0.96
CA PHE A 213 -2.61 0.93 -2.01
C PHE A 213 -2.84 1.79 -3.23
N PHE A 214 -1.81 1.91 -4.05
CA PHE A 214 -1.91 2.42 -5.42
C PHE A 214 -1.23 1.45 -6.36
N ARG A 215 -1.42 1.68 -7.66
CA ARG A 215 -0.75 0.92 -8.71
C ARG A 215 0.20 1.83 -9.45
N ALA A 216 1.35 1.32 -9.87
CA ALA A 216 2.23 2.04 -10.77
C ALA A 216 2.66 1.15 -11.93
N GLU A 217 2.92 1.77 -13.07
CA GLU A 217 3.53 1.16 -14.24
C GLU A 217 4.82 1.88 -14.58
N TYR A 218 5.62 1.28 -15.45
CA TYR A 218 6.90 1.84 -15.87
C TYR A 218 6.71 3.26 -16.43
N ASP A 219 7.60 4.16 -16.00
CA ASP A 219 7.80 5.50 -16.53
C ASP A 219 9.31 5.76 -16.65
N GLU A 220 9.72 6.76 -17.43
CA GLU A 220 11.13 7.08 -17.65
C GLU A 220 11.89 7.40 -16.36
N SER A 221 11.21 7.96 -15.35
CA SER A 221 11.79 8.23 -14.02
C SER A 221 12.29 6.99 -13.29
N VAL A 222 11.75 5.81 -13.58
CA VAL A 222 12.14 4.52 -12.97
C VAL A 222 13.60 4.21 -13.23
N ARG A 223 14.11 4.57 -14.41
CA ARG A 223 15.52 4.37 -14.75
C ARG A 223 16.46 5.05 -13.76
N GLY A 224 16.11 6.26 -13.32
CA GLY A 224 16.86 7.00 -12.32
C GLY A 224 16.88 6.31 -10.95
N VAL A 225 15.82 5.57 -10.59
CA VAL A 225 15.80 4.78 -9.34
C VAL A 225 16.78 3.61 -9.42
N TYR A 226 16.79 2.87 -10.53
CA TYR A 226 17.73 1.76 -10.73
C TYR A 226 19.19 2.23 -10.75
N GLU A 227 19.49 3.26 -11.52
CA GLU A 227 20.87 3.73 -11.71
C GLU A 227 21.40 4.47 -10.47
N ASN A 228 20.62 5.38 -9.89
CA ASN A 228 21.10 6.26 -8.81
C ASN A 228 20.91 5.69 -7.40
N ILE A 229 19.86 4.89 -7.16
CA ILE A 229 19.53 4.36 -5.84
C ILE A 229 19.99 2.91 -5.71
N LEU A 230 19.65 2.05 -6.70
CA LEU A 230 20.00 0.63 -6.64
C LEU A 230 21.40 0.32 -7.20
N GLY A 231 22.00 1.23 -7.96
CA GLY A 231 23.30 1.02 -8.61
C GLY A 231 23.29 -0.11 -9.64
N THR A 232 22.13 -0.44 -10.22
CA THR A 232 21.95 -1.52 -11.19
C THR A 232 21.31 -1.01 -12.47
N PRO A 233 21.53 -1.65 -13.64
CA PRO A 233 20.82 -1.28 -14.85
C PRO A 233 19.33 -1.64 -14.74
N SER A 234 18.46 -0.76 -15.25
CA SER A 234 17.02 -1.04 -15.28
C SER A 234 16.74 -2.29 -16.13
N PRO A 235 16.08 -3.31 -15.57
CA PRO A 235 15.65 -4.47 -16.34
C PRO A 235 14.56 -4.08 -17.34
N CYS A 236 14.59 -4.72 -18.50
CA CYS A 236 13.60 -4.56 -19.56
C CYS A 236 13.06 -5.94 -19.96
N TYR A 237 11.77 -6.13 -19.74
CA TYR A 237 11.03 -7.33 -20.10
C TYR A 237 10.35 -7.10 -21.44
N GLN A 238 10.77 -7.84 -22.47
CA GLN A 238 10.10 -7.79 -23.76
C GLN A 238 8.80 -8.58 -23.70
N ALA A 239 7.82 -8.18 -24.53
CA ALA A 239 6.66 -9.02 -24.77
C ALA A 239 7.11 -10.38 -25.29
N PHE A 240 6.40 -11.45 -24.91
CA PHE A 240 6.65 -12.75 -25.49
C PHE A 240 6.57 -12.65 -27.02
N PRO A 241 7.57 -13.18 -27.75
CA PRO A 241 7.52 -13.15 -29.21
C PRO A 241 6.25 -13.87 -29.66
N TYR A 242 5.51 -13.24 -30.57
CA TYR A 242 4.38 -13.91 -31.20
C TYR A 242 4.93 -15.07 -32.05
N ILE A 243 4.68 -16.30 -31.59
CA ILE A 243 5.01 -17.51 -32.33
C ILE A 243 3.84 -17.74 -33.29
N ASP A 244 4.04 -17.46 -34.59
CA ASP A 244 3.03 -17.78 -35.60
C ASP A 244 2.81 -19.31 -35.57
N PRO A 245 1.59 -19.82 -35.29
CA PRO A 245 1.30 -21.24 -35.28
C PRO A 245 1.57 -21.93 -36.62
N ARG A 246 1.70 -21.14 -37.70
CA ARG A 246 2.06 -21.62 -39.03
C ARG A 246 3.56 -21.75 -39.22
N VAL A 247 4.39 -21.32 -38.28
CA VAL A 247 5.85 -21.47 -38.37
C VAL A 247 6.23 -22.76 -37.65
N GLY A 248 6.80 -23.69 -38.41
CA GLY A 248 7.29 -24.96 -37.86
C GLY A 248 8.51 -24.75 -36.95
N PRO A 249 8.94 -25.80 -36.22
CA PRO A 249 10.15 -25.77 -35.38
C PRO A 249 11.43 -25.40 -36.15
N ASP A 250 11.40 -25.52 -37.47
CA ASP A 250 12.47 -25.16 -38.41
C ASP A 250 12.44 -23.69 -38.86
N GLY A 251 11.52 -22.88 -38.32
CA GLY A 251 11.37 -21.47 -38.67
C GLY A 251 10.73 -21.23 -40.04
N LYS A 252 10.23 -22.28 -40.71
CA LYS A 252 9.58 -22.16 -42.02
C LYS A 252 8.06 -22.18 -41.89
N MET A 253 7.37 -21.47 -42.78
CA MET A 253 5.92 -21.56 -42.84
C MET A 253 5.48 -22.96 -43.28
N ILE A 254 4.69 -23.61 -42.43
CA ILE A 254 3.94 -24.82 -42.71
C ILE A 254 2.92 -24.48 -43.79
N ASN A 255 3.07 -25.16 -44.93
CA ASN A 255 2.23 -24.93 -46.08
C ASN A 255 0.77 -25.32 -45.77
N ARG A 256 -0.17 -24.40 -46.00
CA ARG A 256 -1.59 -24.51 -45.58
C ARG A 256 -2.31 -25.74 -46.15
N TYR A 257 -1.74 -26.36 -47.19
CA TYR A 257 -2.31 -27.46 -47.96
C TYR A 257 -1.76 -28.86 -47.61
N LYS A 258 -0.90 -29.02 -46.60
CA LYS A 258 -0.33 -30.34 -46.25
C LYS A 258 -1.25 -31.25 -45.39
N TYR A 259 -2.52 -30.88 -45.21
CA TYR A 259 -3.50 -31.61 -44.39
C TYR A 259 -4.68 -32.21 -45.19
N PHE A 260 -4.51 -32.41 -46.50
CA PHE A 260 -5.41 -33.25 -47.31
C PHE A 260 -4.64 -34.43 -47.90
#